data_AF-A0A955NR36-F1
#
_entry.id   AF-A0A955NR36-F1
#
_cell.length_a   1.000
_cell.length_b   1.000
_cell.length_c   1.000
_cell.angle_alpha   90.00
_cell.angle_beta   90.00
_cell.angle_gamma   90.00
#
_symmetry.space_group_name_H-M   'P 1'
#
loop_
_entity.id
_entity.type
_entity.pdbx_description
1 polymer ?
#
loop_
_entity_poly.entity_id
_entity_poly.type
_entity_poly.pdbx_seq_one_letter_code
_entity_poly.pdbx_strand_id
1 'polypeptide(L)'
;MSKKLFCFILFLSVSQVEAQIDLQLEPVTNDASQPVLVTHAGDGSGRIFVVERRGKIRIMDASGTFLATPFLDIGSSGLNLIDIGFTE
;
A
#
# COMPACT_ATOMS: atom_id res chain seq x y z
N MET A 1 51.51 17.55 29.14
CA MET A 1 50.46 16.58 28.77
C MET A 1 49.74 17.13 27.54
N SER A 2 49.68 16.36 26.47
CA SER A 2 49.72 16.83 25.08
C SER A 2 48.38 17.32 24.50
N LYS A 3 48.39 18.49 23.81
CA LYS A 3 47.31 18.97 22.90
C LYS A 3 46.84 17.91 21.89
N LYS A 4 47.70 16.94 21.57
CA LYS A 4 47.37 15.76 20.73
C LYS A 4 46.27 14.87 21.32
N LEU A 5 46.09 14.88 22.64
CA LEU A 5 45.07 14.10 23.35
C LEU A 5 43.67 14.73 23.24
N PHE A 6 43.60 16.05 23.04
CA PHE A 6 42.33 16.77 22.93
C PHE A 6 41.66 16.60 21.55
N CYS A 7 42.43 16.49 20.46
CA CYS A 7 41.86 16.18 19.13
C CYS A 7 41.34 14.75 18.99
N PHE A 8 41.91 13.78 19.74
CA PHE A 8 41.48 12.38 19.62
C PHE A 8 40.10 12.14 20.26
N ILE A 9 39.77 12.91 21.30
CA ILE A 9 38.45 12.85 21.96
C ILE A 9 37.39 13.62 21.16
N LEU A 10 37.78 14.62 20.36
CA LEU A 10 36.86 15.36 19.48
C LEU A 10 36.48 14.59 18.20
N PHE A 11 37.22 13.52 17.85
CA PHE A 11 36.93 12.69 16.67
C PHE A 11 35.95 11.54 16.98
N LEU A 12 35.76 11.22 18.26
CA LEU A 12 34.92 10.10 18.71
C LEU A 12 33.42 10.46 18.85
N SER A 13 33.05 11.70 18.51
CA SER A 13 31.69 12.23 18.61
C SER A 13 30.99 12.39 17.25
N VAL A 14 31.57 11.88 16.16
CA VAL A 14 30.82 11.69 14.90
C VAL A 14 29.95 10.44 15.05
N SER A 15 28.86 10.59 15.81
CA SER A 15 27.75 9.65 15.72
C SER A 15 27.20 9.75 14.30
N GLN A 16 27.25 8.64 13.57
CA GLN A 16 26.69 8.56 12.23
C GLN A 16 25.20 8.91 12.31
N VAL A 17 24.81 10.04 11.71
CA VAL A 17 23.40 10.35 11.47
C VAL A 17 22.96 9.46 10.32
N GLU A 18 22.24 8.39 10.66
CA GLU A 18 21.51 7.56 9.70
C GLU A 18 20.38 8.43 9.11
N ALA A 19 20.62 9.03 7.94
CA ALA A 19 19.63 9.82 7.20
C ALA A 19 18.71 8.92 6.34
N GLN A 20 18.31 7.76 6.87
CA GLN A 20 17.45 6.84 6.15
C GLN A 20 15.98 7.29 6.28
N ILE A 21 15.26 7.26 5.16
CA ILE A 21 13.82 7.54 5.13
C ILE A 21 13.10 6.46 5.94
N ASP A 22 12.41 6.87 7.01
CA ASP A 22 11.53 5.99 7.78
C ASP A 22 10.17 5.88 7.06
N LEU A 23 9.98 4.78 6.33
CA LEU A 23 8.72 4.46 5.65
C LEU A 23 7.89 3.55 6.55
N GLN A 24 6.72 4.05 6.94
CA GLN A 24 5.75 3.28 7.71
C GLN A 24 4.58 2.90 6.83
N LEU A 25 4.07 1.67 7.03
CA LEU A 25 2.88 1.17 6.36
C LEU A 25 1.70 1.27 7.31
N GLU A 26 0.64 1.92 6.87
CA GLU A 26 -0.64 1.93 7.55
C GLU A 26 -1.62 1.04 6.79
N PRO A 27 -2.26 0.05 7.45
CA PRO A 27 -3.30 -0.75 6.82
C PRO A 27 -4.49 0.13 6.43
N VAL A 28 -4.83 0.17 5.13
CA VAL A 28 -6.01 0.90 4.64
C VAL A 28 -7.29 0.11 4.90
N THR A 29 -7.25 -1.22 4.72
CA THR A 29 -8.40 -2.11 4.95
C THR A 29 -7.94 -3.56 5.09
N ASN A 30 -8.73 -4.37 5.81
CA ASN A 30 -8.57 -5.82 5.88
C ASN A 30 -9.67 -6.57 5.12
N ASP A 31 -10.62 -5.86 4.50
CA ASP A 31 -11.84 -6.44 3.93
C ASP A 31 -11.73 -6.78 2.43
N ALA A 32 -10.60 -6.48 1.80
CA ALA A 32 -10.35 -6.77 0.39
C ALA A 32 -10.01 -8.26 0.18
N SER A 33 -10.68 -8.94 -0.75
CA SER A 33 -10.45 -10.36 -1.02
C SER A 33 -9.59 -10.56 -2.28
N GLN A 34 -8.33 -10.94 -2.11
CA GLN A 34 -7.37 -11.18 -3.21
C GLN A 34 -7.39 -10.03 -4.25
N PRO A 35 -7.06 -8.78 -3.83
CA PRO A 35 -7.04 -7.65 -4.74
C PRO A 35 -5.97 -7.84 -5.82
N VAL A 36 -6.32 -7.54 -7.07
CA VAL A 36 -5.43 -7.63 -8.24
C VAL A 36 -5.18 -6.28 -8.89
N LEU A 37 -6.04 -5.29 -8.63
CA LEU A 37 -5.87 -3.91 -9.08
C LEU A 37 -6.57 -2.95 -8.11
N VAL A 38 -5.96 -1.79 -7.89
CA VAL A 38 -6.55 -0.65 -7.16
C VAL A 38 -6.42 0.59 -8.03
N THR A 39 -7.52 1.34 -8.21
CA THR A 39 -7.55 2.57 -9.01
C THR A 39 -8.58 3.57 -8.48
N HIS A 40 -8.66 4.75 -9.08
CA HIS A 40 -9.68 5.77 -8.78
C HIS A 40 -10.41 6.19 -10.06
N ALA A 41 -11.59 6.79 -9.93
CA ALA A 41 -12.38 7.24 -11.08
C ALA A 41 -11.84 8.51 -11.76
N GLY A 42 -11.03 9.32 -11.06
CA GLY A 42 -10.53 10.59 -11.61
C GLY A 42 -11.61 11.67 -11.73
N ASP A 43 -12.74 11.51 -11.05
CA ASP A 43 -13.95 12.34 -11.10
C ASP A 43 -14.10 13.28 -9.89
N GLY A 44 -13.08 13.35 -9.02
CA GLY A 44 -13.12 14.14 -7.79
C GLY A 44 -13.95 13.54 -6.65
N SER A 45 -14.51 12.35 -6.80
CA SER A 45 -15.37 11.74 -5.78
C SER A 45 -14.60 11.14 -4.59
N GLY A 46 -13.27 10.98 -4.70
CA GLY A 46 -12.45 10.29 -3.70
C GLY A 46 -12.73 8.78 -3.59
N ARG A 47 -13.44 8.17 -4.54
CA ARG A 47 -13.75 6.73 -4.53
C ARG A 47 -12.56 5.91 -5.02
N ILE A 48 -12.26 4.84 -4.31
CA ILE A 48 -11.27 3.84 -4.70
C ILE A 48 -11.99 2.59 -5.21
N PHE A 49 -11.55 2.09 -6.35
CA PHE A 49 -12.07 0.90 -7.01
C PHE A 49 -11.07 -0.22 -6.83
N VAL A 50 -11.48 -1.28 -6.15
CA VAL A 50 -10.68 -2.47 -5.89
C VAL A 50 -11.20 -3.61 -6.74
N VAL A 51 -10.35 -4.13 -7.61
CA VAL A 51 -10.65 -5.33 -8.41
C VAL A 51 -10.18 -6.54 -7.63
N GLU A 52 -11.09 -7.47 -7.35
CA GLU A 52 -10.85 -8.73 -6.66
C GLU A 52 -10.70 -9.88 -7.68
N ARG A 53 -9.76 -10.80 -7.45
CA ARG A 53 -9.45 -11.94 -8.35
C ARG A 53 -10.68 -12.76 -8.77
N ARG A 54 -11.70 -12.81 -7.93
CA ARG A 54 -12.97 -13.52 -8.18
C ARG A 54 -13.92 -12.80 -9.14
N GLY A 55 -13.50 -11.74 -9.82
CA GLY A 55 -14.33 -11.03 -10.80
C GLY A 55 -15.31 -10.03 -10.16
N LYS A 56 -14.90 -9.38 -9.07
CA LYS A 56 -15.69 -8.30 -8.44
C LYS A 56 -14.92 -6.99 -8.49
N ILE A 57 -15.62 -5.90 -8.78
CA ILE A 57 -15.13 -4.53 -8.59
C ILE A 57 -15.90 -3.92 -7.42
N ARG A 58 -15.21 -3.67 -6.31
CA ARG A 58 -15.78 -3.05 -5.11
C ARG A 58 -15.37 -1.59 -5.03
N ILE A 59 -16.27 -0.76 -4.51
CA ILE A 59 -16.02 0.66 -4.27
C ILE A 59 -15.76 0.84 -2.79
N MET A 60 -14.65 1.48 -2.47
CA MET A 60 -14.40 2.09 -1.18
C MET A 60 -14.65 3.60 -1.29
N ASP A 61 -15.47 4.14 -0.39
CA ASP A 61 -15.75 5.57 -0.35
C ASP A 61 -14.59 6.36 0.28
N ALA A 62 -14.73 7.69 0.30
CA ALA A 62 -13.73 8.58 0.87
C ALA A 62 -13.52 8.40 2.40
N SER A 63 -14.40 7.67 3.08
CA SER A 63 -14.25 7.32 4.50
C SER A 63 -13.45 6.05 4.74
N GLY A 64 -13.03 5.35 3.68
CA GLY A 64 -12.35 4.06 3.77
C GLY A 64 -13.29 2.86 3.91
N THR A 65 -14.60 3.06 3.73
CA THR A 65 -15.60 1.99 3.88
C THR A 65 -15.98 1.40 2.52
N PHE A 66 -16.01 0.07 2.42
CA PHE A 66 -16.56 -0.59 1.24
C PHE A 66 -18.08 -0.45 1.18
N LEU A 67 -18.60 -0.08 0.01
CA LEU A 67 -20.04 -0.10 -0.24
C LEU A 67 -20.58 -1.54 -0.19
N ALA A 68 -21.83 -1.68 0.25
CA ALA A 68 -22.49 -2.98 0.39
C ALA A 68 -22.67 -3.70 -0.96
N THR A 69 -22.97 -2.94 -2.02
CA THR A 69 -23.13 -3.47 -3.38
C THR A 69 -21.87 -3.20 -4.19
N PRO A 70 -21.27 -4.21 -4.84
CA PRO A 70 -20.15 -3.98 -5.75
C PRO A 70 -20.58 -3.14 -6.96
N PHE A 71 -19.62 -2.44 -7.57
CA PHE A 71 -19.86 -1.74 -8.84
C PHE A 71 -20.14 -2.73 -9.98
N LEU A 72 -19.41 -3.84 -9.99
CA LEU A 72 -19.55 -4.92 -10.97
C LEU A 72 -19.28 -6.26 -10.31
N ASP A 73 -20.10 -7.26 -10.60
CA ASP A 73 -19.90 -8.65 -10.20
C ASP A 73 -20.16 -9.58 -11.40
N ILE A 74 -19.09 -10.10 -11.97
CA ILE A 74 -19.12 -11.12 -13.03
C ILE A 74 -18.68 -12.49 -12.52
N GLY A 75 -18.24 -12.57 -11.26
CA GLY A 75 -17.83 -13.81 -10.59
C GLY A 75 -19.00 -14.72 -10.24
N SER A 76 -20.20 -14.15 -10.06
CA SER A 76 -21.46 -14.89 -9.89
C SER A 76 -21.74 -15.89 -11.03
N SER A 77 -21.15 -15.69 -12.21
CA SER A 77 -21.29 -16.58 -13.37
C SER A 77 -20.30 -17.76 -13.38
N GLY A 78 -19.46 -17.92 -12.33
CA GLY A 78 -18.58 -19.08 -12.14
C GLY A 78 -17.22 -18.99 -12.85
N LEU A 79 -16.91 -17.88 -13.51
CA LEU A 79 -15.61 -17.67 -14.14
C LEU A 79 -14.65 -16.98 -13.16
N ASN A 80 -13.53 -17.64 -12.82
CA ASN A 80 -12.38 -16.95 -12.23
C ASN A 80 -11.71 -16.16 -13.35
N LEU A 81 -12.24 -14.96 -13.64
CA LEU A 81 -11.96 -14.24 -14.88
C LEU A 81 -10.66 -13.43 -14.86
N ILE A 82 -9.95 -13.39 -13.72
CA ILE A 82 -8.69 -12.65 -13.61
C ILE A 82 -7.56 -13.65 -13.38
N ASP A 83 -7.35 -14.48 -14.39
CA ASP A 83 -6.07 -15.14 -14.58
C ASP A 83 -5.14 -14.15 -15.30
N ILE A 84 -4.25 -13.52 -14.54
CA ILE A 84 -3.17 -12.69 -15.08
C ILE A 84 -2.00 -13.58 -15.53
N GLY A 85 -2.26 -14.74 -16.14
CA GLY A 85 -1.26 -15.57 -16.83
C GLY A 85 0.05 -15.84 -16.08
N PHE A 86 0.05 -15.88 -14.74
CA PHE A 86 1.23 -16.14 -13.90
C PHE A 86 1.12 -17.50 -13.20
N THR A 87 0.78 -18.55 -13.93
CA THR A 87 0.99 -19.93 -13.48
C THR A 87 1.86 -20.64 -14.50
N GLU A 88 3.01 -21.16 -14.06
CA GLU A 88 3.98 -21.90 -14.88
C GLU A 88 3.36 -23.02 -15.73
#